data_AF-A0A2S6N9I3-F1
#
_entry.id   AF-A0A2S6N9I3-F1
#
_cell.length_a   1.000
_cell.length_b   1.000
_cell.length_c   1.000
_cell.angle_alpha   90.00
_cell.angle_beta   90.00
_cell.angle_gamma   90.00
#
_symmetry.space_group_name_H-M   'P 1'
#
loop_
_entity.id
_entity.type
_entity.pdbx_description
1 polymer ?
#
loop_
_entity_poly.entity_id
_entity_poly.type
_entity_poly.pdbx_seq_one_letter_code
_entity_poly.pdbx_strand_id
1 'polypeptide(L)'
;MTRSAHWLSPVLVLLATGAAQAQRAAPVTIGPGRIICNATFCELGIGEKPRQRYRVIASRLPEEEIHRLRKCTGVGRPCIVTVDGLLQGDQTKIMATRITWQD
;
A
#
# COMPACT_ATOMS: atom_id res chain seq x y z
N MET A 1 -3.72 -52.77 49.81
CA MET A 1 -4.63 -51.78 49.18
C MET A 1 -3.89 -50.46 49.10
N THR A 2 -3.40 -50.16 47.90
CA THR A 2 -2.42 -49.11 47.58
C THR A 2 -3.11 -47.75 47.44
N ARG A 3 -2.60 -46.74 48.15
CA ARG A 3 -3.09 -45.36 48.11
C ARG A 3 -2.59 -44.66 46.85
N SER A 4 -3.52 -44.25 46.01
CA SER A 4 -3.33 -43.20 45.02
C SER A 4 -3.08 -41.86 45.73
N ALA A 5 -2.12 -41.06 45.26
CA ALA A 5 -2.43 -39.92 44.38
C ALA A 5 -1.51 -38.69 44.53
N HIS A 6 -1.46 -37.95 43.41
CA HIS A 6 -1.15 -36.52 43.22
C HIS A 6 0.32 -36.09 43.19
N TRP A 7 0.97 -36.25 42.04
CA TRP A 7 2.06 -35.35 41.63
C TRP A 7 1.51 -34.33 40.63
N LEU A 8 1.55 -33.06 41.07
CA LEU A 8 1.23 -31.87 40.29
C LEU A 8 2.42 -31.57 39.34
N SER A 9 2.22 -31.73 38.04
CA SER A 9 3.14 -31.17 37.04
C SER A 9 2.58 -29.85 36.52
N PRO A 10 3.19 -28.70 36.80
CA PRO A 10 2.79 -27.44 36.18
C PRO A 10 3.23 -27.47 34.72
N VAL A 11 2.27 -27.52 33.80
CA VAL A 11 2.50 -27.25 32.39
C VAL A 11 2.90 -25.79 32.27
N LEU A 12 4.20 -25.55 32.11
CA LEU A 12 4.75 -24.23 31.80
C LEU A 12 4.30 -23.87 30.37
N VAL A 13 3.17 -23.16 30.27
CA VAL A 13 2.71 -22.58 29.01
C VAL A 13 3.70 -21.46 28.65
N LEU A 14 4.64 -21.79 27.76
CA LEU A 14 5.52 -20.81 27.12
C LEU A 14 4.63 -19.82 26.37
N LEU A 15 4.46 -18.64 26.96
CA LEU A 15 3.88 -17.46 26.34
C LEU A 15 4.72 -17.12 25.11
N ALA A 16 4.28 -17.60 23.94
CA ALA A 16 4.74 -17.09 22.67
C ALA A 16 4.28 -15.63 22.56
N THR A 17 5.09 -14.70 23.06
CA THR A 17 5.01 -13.29 22.70
C THR A 17 5.31 -13.18 21.22
N GLY A 18 4.25 -13.36 20.41
CA GLY A 18 4.23 -12.98 19.02
C GLY A 18 4.53 -11.49 18.95
N ALA A 19 5.76 -11.14 18.61
CA ALA A 19 6.09 -9.81 18.14
C ALA A 19 5.24 -9.57 16.90
N ALA A 20 4.10 -8.89 17.09
CA ALA A 20 3.39 -8.26 16.00
C ALA A 20 4.35 -7.22 15.42
N GLN A 21 5.15 -7.62 14.42
CA GLN A 21 5.91 -6.70 13.61
C GLN A 21 4.89 -5.77 12.97
N ALA A 22 4.72 -4.59 13.56
CA ALA A 22 4.13 -3.46 12.88
C ALA A 22 5.02 -3.20 11.65
N GLN A 23 4.65 -3.78 10.51
CA GLN A 23 5.26 -3.49 9.22
C GLN A 23 4.98 -2.01 8.96
N ARG A 24 5.90 -1.15 9.38
CA ARG A 24 5.86 0.28 9.09
C ARG A 24 5.88 0.40 7.57
N ALA A 25 4.80 0.92 7.02
CA ALA A 25 4.67 1.19 5.59
C ALA A 25 5.88 2.02 5.14
N ALA A 26 6.69 1.47 4.24
CA ALA A 26 7.91 2.13 3.80
C ALA A 26 7.56 3.28 2.84
N PRO A 27 8.21 4.45 2.97
CA PRO A 27 8.08 5.52 1.99
C PRO A 27 8.65 5.06 0.65
N VAL A 28 7.94 5.41 -0.41
CA VAL A 28 8.31 5.10 -1.78
C VAL A 28 8.03 6.27 -2.70
N THR A 29 8.85 6.35 -3.74
CA THR A 29 8.68 7.25 -4.88
C THR A 29 8.59 6.37 -6.12
N ILE A 30 7.48 6.46 -6.85
CA ILE A 30 7.19 5.60 -8.00
C ILE A 30 6.81 6.48 -9.19
N GLY A 31 7.60 6.40 -10.26
CA GLY A 31 7.43 7.23 -11.46
C GLY A 31 8.76 7.57 -12.12
N PRO A 32 8.75 8.31 -13.23
CA PRO A 32 7.55 8.82 -13.91
C PRO A 32 6.76 7.71 -14.60
N GLY A 33 5.44 7.82 -14.59
CA GLY A 33 4.55 6.83 -15.20
C GLY A 33 3.22 7.41 -15.64
N ARG A 34 2.53 6.66 -16.51
CA ARG A 34 1.18 7.02 -16.95
C ARG A 34 0.19 6.67 -15.85
N ILE A 35 -0.49 7.68 -15.33
CA ILE A 35 -1.59 7.49 -14.37
C ILE A 35 -2.93 7.54 -15.07
N ILE A 36 -3.81 6.60 -14.72
CA ILE A 36 -5.20 6.54 -15.18
C ILE A 36 -6.08 6.37 -13.96
N CYS A 37 -7.05 7.27 -13.79
CA CYS A 37 -7.98 7.26 -12.67
C CYS A 37 -9.39 6.92 -13.14
N ASN A 38 -10.05 6.05 -12.39
CA ASN A 38 -11.50 5.83 -12.47
C ASN A 38 -12.19 6.41 -11.22
N ALA A 39 -13.49 6.17 -11.05
CA ALA A 39 -14.26 6.70 -9.93
C ALA A 39 -13.75 6.26 -8.54
N THR A 40 -13.05 5.12 -8.46
CA THR A 40 -12.72 4.44 -7.20
C THR A 40 -11.22 4.43 -6.89
N PHE A 41 -10.34 4.40 -7.89
CA PHE A 41 -8.89 4.38 -7.71
C PHE A 41 -8.14 4.83 -8.96
N CYS A 42 -6.83 5.09 -8.79
CA CYS A 42 -5.92 5.33 -9.90
C CYS A 42 -4.95 4.16 -10.08
N GLU A 43 -4.57 3.89 -11.33
CA GLU A 43 -3.52 2.95 -11.70
C GLU A 43 -2.35 3.74 -12.31
N LEU A 44 -1.15 3.52 -11.78
CA LEU A 44 0.09 4.04 -12.31
C LEU A 44 0.87 2.92 -13.01
N GLY A 45 1.05 3.05 -14.33
CA GLY A 45 1.91 2.17 -15.12
C GLY A 45 3.28 2.81 -15.34
N ILE A 46 4.35 2.07 -15.04
CA ILE A 46 5.74 2.50 -15.25
C ILE A 46 6.23 1.97 -16.60
N GLY A 47 6.75 2.86 -17.44
CA GLY A 47 7.03 2.61 -18.87
C GLY A 47 7.95 1.43 -19.17
N GLU A 48 8.87 1.08 -18.26
CA GLU A 48 9.80 -0.04 -18.45
C GLU A 48 9.16 -1.42 -18.24
N LYS A 49 8.03 -1.48 -17.53
CA LYS A 49 7.35 -2.73 -17.18
C LYS A 49 5.86 -2.59 -17.46
N PRO A 50 5.39 -2.87 -18.69
CA PRO A 50 3.99 -2.64 -19.08
C PRO A 50 2.97 -3.43 -18.26
N ARG A 51 3.41 -4.49 -17.56
CA ARG A 51 2.58 -5.31 -16.66
C ARG A 51 2.62 -4.86 -15.20
N GLN A 52 3.56 -4.01 -14.79
CA GLN A 52 3.66 -3.55 -13.42
C GLN A 52 2.80 -2.29 -13.24
N ARG A 53 1.66 -2.47 -12.58
CA ARG A 53 0.73 -1.39 -12.23
C ARG A 53 0.67 -1.23 -10.72
N TYR A 54 0.73 0.02 -10.29
CA TYR A 54 0.52 0.39 -8.90
C TYR A 54 -0.86 0.98 -8.72
N ARG A 55 -1.60 0.47 -7.73
CA ARG A 55 -2.86 1.06 -7.31
C ARG A 55 -2.57 2.24 -6.39
N VAL A 56 -2.93 3.43 -6.81
CA VAL A 56 -2.70 4.67 -6.07
C VAL A 56 -3.99 5.06 -5.35
N ILE A 57 -3.89 5.19 -4.03
CA ILE A 57 -4.95 5.66 -3.14
C ILE A 57 -4.71 7.14 -2.88
N ALA A 58 -5.58 7.99 -3.41
CA ALA A 58 -5.43 9.44 -3.43
C ALA A 58 -6.05 10.16 -2.22
N SER A 59 -6.65 9.44 -1.27
CA SER A 59 -7.47 10.03 -0.19
C SER A 59 -6.72 10.93 0.80
N ARG A 60 -5.38 10.92 0.78
CA ARG A 60 -4.53 11.81 1.60
C ARG A 60 -3.94 12.99 0.83
N LEU A 61 -4.28 13.12 -0.45
CA LEU A 61 -3.86 14.26 -1.25
C LEU A 61 -4.78 15.45 -1.02
N PRO A 62 -4.31 16.68 -1.29
CA PRO A 62 -5.16 17.86 -1.37
C PRO A 62 -6.33 17.67 -2.33
N GLU A 63 -7.47 18.31 -2.08
CA GLU A 63 -8.66 18.15 -2.91
C GLU A 63 -8.43 18.57 -4.37
N GLU A 64 -7.65 19.62 -4.59
CA GLU A 64 -7.23 20.08 -5.91
C GLU A 64 -6.49 19.00 -6.72
N GLU A 65 -5.60 18.24 -6.06
CA GLU A 65 -4.85 17.14 -6.65
C GLU A 65 -5.77 15.97 -6.97
N ILE A 66 -6.69 15.63 -6.06
CA ILE A 66 -7.71 14.61 -6.30
C ILE A 66 -8.58 15.00 -7.50
N HIS A 67 -8.97 16.27 -7.60
CA HIS A 67 -9.78 16.78 -8.70
C HIS A 67 -9.01 16.75 -10.04
N ARG A 68 -7.72 17.09 -10.05
CA ARG A 68 -6.86 16.98 -11.24
C ARG A 68 -6.67 15.52 -11.66
N LEU A 69 -6.42 14.61 -10.71
CA LEU A 69 -6.31 13.17 -10.96
C LEU A 69 -7.58 12.59 -11.60
N ARG A 70 -8.78 13.02 -11.19
CA ARG A 70 -10.05 12.56 -11.80
C ARG A 70 -10.17 12.88 -13.29
N LYS A 71 -9.41 13.83 -13.82
CA LYS A 71 -9.37 14.17 -15.25
C LYS A 71 -8.47 13.24 -16.06
N CYS A 72 -7.65 12.41 -15.40
CA CYS A 72 -6.74 11.46 -16.03
C CYS A 72 -7.46 10.17 -16.43
N THR A 73 -8.31 10.20 -17.45
CA THR A 73 -9.17 9.08 -17.84
C THR A 73 -8.61 8.20 -18.96
N GLY A 74 -7.41 8.51 -19.45
CA GLY A 74 -6.72 7.71 -20.47
C GLY A 74 -7.12 8.00 -21.92
N VAL A 75 -8.00 8.96 -22.18
CA VAL A 75 -8.38 9.41 -23.53
C VAL A 75 -7.41 10.48 -24.05
N GLY A 76 -6.67 10.16 -25.11
CA GLY A 76 -5.93 11.10 -25.96
C GLY A 76 -4.64 11.72 -25.40
N ARG A 77 -4.60 12.09 -24.11
CA ARG A 77 -3.41 12.67 -23.46
C ARG A 77 -3.11 11.95 -22.14
N PRO A 78 -1.97 11.25 -22.02
CA PRO A 78 -1.61 10.59 -20.78
C PRO A 78 -1.21 11.62 -19.73
N CYS A 79 -1.77 11.53 -18.53
CA CYS A 79 -1.20 12.18 -17.37
C CYS A 79 0.07 11.43 -16.98
N ILE A 80 1.21 12.12 -16.98
CA ILE A 80 2.49 11.57 -16.54
C ILE A 80 2.82 12.15 -15.17
N VAL A 81 3.03 11.27 -14.19
CA VAL A 81 3.26 11.68 -12.81
C VAL A 81 4.34 10.82 -12.14
N THR A 82 4.92 11.39 -11.09
CA THR A 82 5.65 10.67 -10.06
C THR A 82 4.84 10.74 -8.76
N VAL A 83 4.65 9.59 -8.10
CA VAL A 83 3.87 9.47 -6.87
C VAL A 83 4.81 9.22 -5.70
N ASP A 84 4.77 10.10 -4.72
CA ASP A 84 5.34 9.83 -3.39
C ASP A 84 4.25 9.30 -2.48
N GLY A 85 4.59 8.32 -1.64
CA GLY A 85 3.62 7.73 -0.73
C GLY A 85 4.20 6.63 0.13
N LEU A 86 3.29 5.82 0.68
CA LEU A 86 3.61 4.68 1.53
C LEU A 86 3.07 3.39 0.91
N LEU A 87 3.86 2.32 0.86
CA LEU A 87 3.37 1.01 0.42
C LEU A 87 2.40 0.42 1.45
N GLN A 88 1.25 -0.10 0.99
CA GLN A 88 0.21 -0.66 1.87
C GLN A 88 -0.06 -2.14 1.56
N GLY A 89 0.31 -3.02 2.51
CA GLY A 89 0.04 -4.45 2.39
C GLY A 89 0.79 -5.07 1.21
N ASP A 90 0.06 -5.33 0.11
CA ASP A 90 0.65 -5.80 -1.14
C ASP A 90 1.50 -4.68 -1.74
N GLN A 91 2.76 -4.95 -2.08
CA GLN A 91 3.78 -3.99 -2.57
C GLN A 91 3.43 -3.26 -3.89
N THR A 92 2.17 -3.33 -4.33
CA THR A 92 1.60 -2.66 -5.50
C THR A 92 0.57 -1.59 -5.11
N LYS A 93 0.20 -1.45 -3.84
CA LYS A 93 -0.73 -0.40 -3.36
C LYS A 93 0.06 0.72 -2.70
N ILE A 94 -0.17 1.95 -3.14
CA ILE A 94 0.51 3.15 -2.63
C ILE A 94 -0.54 4.11 -2.07
N MET A 95 -0.42 4.46 -0.80
CA MET A 95 -1.13 5.59 -0.22
C MET A 95 -0.39 6.86 -0.60
N ALA A 96 -0.90 7.62 -1.56
CA ALA A 96 -0.22 8.82 -2.07
C ALA A 96 -0.24 9.94 -1.04
N THR A 97 0.90 10.61 -0.89
CA THR A 97 1.07 11.81 -0.05
C THR A 97 1.45 13.03 -0.88
N ARG A 98 1.99 12.83 -2.09
CA ARG A 98 2.28 13.89 -3.06
C ARG A 98 2.22 13.35 -4.49
N ILE A 99 1.80 14.21 -5.41
CA ILE A 99 1.87 13.98 -6.85
C ILE A 99 2.76 15.05 -7.47
N THR A 100 3.74 14.61 -8.25
CA THR A 100 4.56 15.51 -9.08
C THR A 100 4.15 15.29 -10.53
N TRP A 101 3.66 16.35 -11.16
CA TRP A 101 3.17 16.33 -12.53
C TRP A 101 4.28 16.63 -13.52
N GLN A 102 4.29 15.89 -14.63
CA GLN A 102 5.17 16.11 -15.76
C GLN A 102 4.29 16.67 -16.89
N ASP A 103 4.08 17.99 -16.86
CA ASP A 103 3.36 18.74 -17.90
C ASP A 103 4.18 18.86 -19.20
#